data_AF-A0A0D2DZM3-F1
#
_entry.id   AF-A0A0D2DZM3-F1
#
_cell.length_a   1.000
_cell.length_b   1.000
_cell.length_c   1.000
_cell.angle_alpha   90.00
_cell.angle_beta   90.00
_cell.angle_gamma   90.00
#
_symmetry.space_group_name_H-M   'P 1'
#
loop_
_entity.id
_entity.type
_entity.pdbx_description
1 polymer ?
#
loop_
_entity_poly.entity_id
_entity_poly.type
_entity_poly.pdbx_seq_one_letter_code
_entity_poly.pdbx_strand_id
1 'polypeptide(L)'
;MAFRSGTVVAFAFLLVPMLALATTLDAEHPTDPAPLEKRAYFQDSYKIFHRKRNAHACIMSIVFIVLFPLGAIAQHLPLKGVRVTSRIHGPIQILGLVMMIGAMGLGIDIAKNDLNFFSPVKAHVVIGLLVTSTIIVVQPAMGILQHRHFKRTGGKSVFSYIHRWTGRVMICLGWINSGLGFQLVGIPPVKTHSLVRNFVLMGVLGGVWFLLMGTDGLRDHVLHKNRLSSYRLGWVRGFRLHGRHMIGNTVDPSKEENTVGRS
;
A
#
# COMPACT_ATOMS: atom_id res chain seq x y z
N MET A 1 -20.02 -22.98 29.24
CA MET A 1 -20.44 -22.40 27.94
C MET A 1 -19.78 -21.03 27.81
N ALA A 2 -18.62 -20.90 27.16
CA ALA A 2 -18.40 -20.83 25.70
C ALA A 2 -18.97 -19.53 25.09
N PHE A 3 -18.13 -18.50 24.88
CA PHE A 3 -17.55 -18.06 23.57
C PHE A 3 -18.33 -16.82 23.04
N ARG A 4 -17.79 -15.72 22.47
CA ARG A 4 -16.48 -15.42 21.86
C ARG A 4 -16.39 -13.91 21.52
N SER A 5 -15.16 -13.38 21.49
CA SER A 5 -14.60 -12.34 20.58
C SER A 5 -15.14 -10.89 20.61
N GLY A 6 -14.30 -9.85 20.55
CA GLY A 6 -12.87 -9.84 20.25
C GLY A 6 -12.20 -8.47 20.32
N THR A 7 -10.94 -8.52 20.76
CA THR A 7 -9.78 -7.83 20.16
C THR A 7 -9.99 -6.40 19.67
N VAL A 8 -9.99 -5.49 20.64
CA VAL A 8 -9.49 -4.12 20.46
C VAL A 8 -8.46 -3.91 21.56
N VAL A 9 -7.34 -3.28 21.23
CA VAL A 9 -6.18 -2.99 22.12
C VAL A 9 -5.13 -4.10 22.19
N ALA A 10 -4.24 -4.18 21.19
CA ALA A 10 -2.86 -4.64 21.32
C ALA A 10 -2.11 -4.42 19.99
N PHE A 11 -1.67 -3.20 19.70
CA PHE A 11 -0.72 -2.94 18.60
C PHE A 11 0.25 -1.79 18.90
N ALA A 12 0.58 -1.61 20.18
CA ALA A 12 1.69 -0.80 20.64
C ALA A 12 2.36 -1.63 21.73
N PHE A 13 3.56 -2.17 21.47
CA PHE A 13 4.55 -2.71 22.42
C PHE A 13 5.45 -3.79 21.77
N LEU A 14 6.08 -3.49 20.63
CA LEU A 14 7.19 -4.32 20.12
C LEU A 14 8.30 -3.45 19.50
N LEU A 15 8.75 -2.41 20.22
CA LEU A 15 9.94 -1.64 19.79
C LEU A 15 10.96 -1.32 20.89
N VAL A 16 10.81 -1.90 22.09
CA VAL A 16 11.79 -1.80 23.18
C VAL A 16 11.66 -3.11 23.95
N PRO A 17 12.50 -4.15 23.72
CA PRO A 17 13.91 -4.12 24.10
C PRO A 17 14.79 -5.00 23.17
N MET A 18 15.28 -4.45 22.06
CA MET A 18 16.46 -5.03 21.37
C MET A 18 17.71 -4.17 21.52
N LEU A 19 17.59 -3.00 22.14
CA LEU A 19 18.71 -2.09 22.38
C LEU A 19 19.47 -2.41 23.68
N ALA A 20 18.88 -3.19 24.59
CA ALA A 20 19.49 -3.52 25.89
C ALA A 20 20.24 -4.86 25.91
N LEU A 21 20.08 -5.71 24.88
CA LEU A 21 20.83 -6.97 24.77
C LEU A 21 22.13 -6.82 23.96
N ALA A 22 22.28 -5.71 23.23
CA ALA A 22 23.47 -5.43 22.42
C ALA A 22 24.61 -4.80 23.24
N THR A 23 24.37 -4.34 24.46
CA THR A 23 25.37 -3.66 25.31
C THR A 23 26.15 -4.61 26.23
N THR A 24 25.87 -5.91 26.21
CA THR A 24 26.51 -6.89 27.11
C THR A 24 27.40 -7.91 26.40
N LEU A 25 27.71 -7.72 25.11
CA LEU A 25 28.73 -8.53 24.42
C LEU A 25 29.98 -7.68 24.22
N ASP A 26 30.84 -7.75 25.23
CA ASP A 26 32.29 -7.61 25.21
C ASP A 26 32.90 -6.54 24.30
N ALA A 27 33.29 -5.43 24.94
CA ALA A 27 34.42 -4.64 24.50
C ALA A 27 35.71 -5.43 24.75
N GLU A 28 36.07 -6.32 23.83
CA GLU A 28 37.42 -6.88 23.81
C GLU A 28 38.42 -5.78 23.40
N HIS A 29 39.48 -5.64 24.19
CA HIS A 29 40.57 -4.69 23.97
C HIS A 29 41.28 -5.03 22.64
N PRO A 30 41.50 -4.08 21.71
CA PRO A 30 42.06 -4.43 20.40
C PRO A 30 43.56 -4.70 20.54
N THR A 31 43.93 -5.99 20.47
CA THR A 31 45.25 -6.41 20.00
C THR A 31 45.33 -6.07 18.51
N ASP A 32 46.43 -5.44 18.07
CA ASP A 32 46.59 -5.07 16.66
C ASP A 32 46.68 -6.36 15.82
N PRO A 33 45.69 -6.64 14.94
CA PRO A 33 45.63 -7.90 14.22
C PRO A 33 46.75 -8.00 13.19
N ALA A 34 47.19 -9.23 12.90
CA ALA A 34 48.23 -9.47 11.92
C ALA A 34 47.85 -8.88 10.54
N PRO A 35 48.81 -8.46 9.69
CA PRO A 35 48.52 -7.79 8.42
C PRO A 35 47.57 -8.55 7.47
N LEU A 36 47.61 -9.90 7.49
CA LEU A 36 46.71 -10.76 6.72
C LEU A 36 45.27 -10.72 7.24
N GLU A 37 45.10 -10.72 8.56
CA GLU A 37 43.80 -10.65 9.22
C GLU A 37 43.15 -9.27 9.03
N LYS A 38 43.94 -8.20 9.14
CA LYS A 38 43.51 -6.84 8.81
C LYS A 38 43.01 -6.73 7.37
N ARG A 39 43.72 -7.33 6.40
CA ARG A 39 43.28 -7.37 4.99
C ARG A 39 42.00 -8.18 4.81
N ALA A 40 41.85 -9.32 5.47
CA ALA A 40 40.64 -10.13 5.43
C ALA A 40 39.44 -9.37 6.02
N TYR A 41 39.62 -8.74 7.18
CA TYR A 41 38.61 -7.92 7.86
C TYR A 41 38.07 -6.79 6.97
N PHE A 42 38.96 -6.03 6.31
CA PHE A 42 38.54 -4.97 5.39
C PHE A 42 37.81 -5.51 4.15
N GLN A 43 38.27 -6.63 3.58
CA GLN A 43 37.61 -7.25 2.43
C GLN A 43 36.21 -7.73 2.78
N ASP A 44 36.03 -8.33 3.96
CA ASP A 44 34.73 -8.85 4.38
C ASP A 44 33.76 -7.73 4.76
N SER A 45 34.23 -6.69 5.45
CA SER A 45 33.44 -5.48 5.73
C SER A 45 32.97 -4.80 4.44
N TYR A 46 33.85 -4.67 3.44
CA TYR A 46 33.52 -4.11 2.13
C TYR A 46 32.47 -4.93 1.37
N LYS A 47 32.61 -6.27 1.38
CA LYS A 47 31.63 -7.18 0.77
C LYS A 47 30.27 -7.10 1.45
N ILE A 48 30.25 -7.05 2.79
CA ILE A 48 29.02 -6.93 3.59
C ILE A 48 28.30 -5.64 3.24
N PHE A 49 29.01 -4.51 3.23
CA PHE A 49 28.47 -3.22 2.82
C PHE A 49 27.83 -3.27 1.42
N HIS A 50 28.53 -3.85 0.44
CA HIS A 50 28.02 -3.99 -0.93
C HIS A 50 26.74 -4.83 -1.00
N ARG A 51 26.66 -5.92 -0.21
CA ARG A 51 25.48 -6.77 -0.12
C ARG A 51 24.30 -6.03 0.51
N LYS A 52 24.51 -5.36 1.65
CA LYS A 52 23.48 -4.55 2.33
C LYS A 52 22.92 -3.48 1.39
N ARG A 53 23.81 -2.70 0.75
CA ARG A 53 23.44 -1.64 -0.19
C ARG A 53 22.63 -2.17 -1.37
N ASN A 54 23.09 -3.24 -2.00
CA ASN A 54 22.40 -3.83 -3.15
C ASN A 54 21.05 -4.44 -2.75
N ALA A 55 20.95 -5.05 -1.56
CA ALA A 55 19.70 -5.56 -1.02
C ALA A 55 18.69 -4.43 -0.74
N HIS A 56 19.13 -3.36 -0.06
CA HIS A 56 18.31 -2.16 0.16
C HIS A 56 17.74 -1.61 -1.15
N ALA A 57 18.61 -1.36 -2.14
CA ALA A 57 18.21 -0.81 -3.42
C ALA A 57 17.25 -1.73 -4.18
N CYS A 58 17.55 -3.03 -4.25
CA CYS A 58 16.73 -4.02 -4.96
C CYS A 58 15.32 -4.12 -4.35
N ILE A 59 15.24 -4.27 -3.03
CA ILE A 59 13.95 -4.43 -2.34
C ILE A 59 13.14 -3.13 -2.44
N MET A 60 13.74 -1.96 -2.23
CA MET A 60 13.04 -0.68 -2.36
C MET A 60 12.51 -0.46 -3.78
N SER A 61 13.29 -0.79 -4.81
CA SER A 61 12.84 -0.72 -6.20
C SER A 61 11.63 -1.63 -6.46
N ILE A 62 11.68 -2.89 -6.01
CA ILE A 62 10.55 -3.82 -6.18
C ILE A 62 9.29 -3.27 -5.49
N VAL A 63 9.42 -2.76 -4.27
CA VAL A 63 8.29 -2.22 -3.50
C VAL A 63 7.66 -1.01 -4.19
N PHE A 64 8.45 0.01 -4.54
CA PHE A 64 7.93 1.30 -5.04
C PHE A 64 7.60 1.30 -6.53
N ILE A 65 8.24 0.46 -7.34
CA ILE A 65 8.00 0.40 -8.79
C ILE A 65 6.96 -0.65 -9.13
N VAL A 66 6.94 -1.78 -8.41
CA VAL A 66 6.06 -2.91 -8.74
C VAL A 66 4.90 -3.02 -7.73
N LEU A 67 5.18 -3.30 -6.47
CA LEU A 67 4.13 -3.75 -5.54
C LEU A 67 3.12 -2.67 -5.18
N PHE A 68 3.57 -1.48 -4.80
CA PHE A 68 2.66 -0.39 -4.44
C PHE A 68 1.82 0.08 -5.65
N PRO A 69 2.40 0.32 -6.84
CA PRO A 69 1.61 0.63 -8.03
C PRO A 69 0.66 -0.52 -8.42
N LEU A 70 1.10 -1.78 -8.36
CA LEU A 70 0.26 -2.94 -8.66
C LEU A 70 -0.95 -3.02 -7.71
N GLY A 71 -0.72 -2.81 -6.41
CA GLY A 71 -1.79 -2.77 -5.42
C GLY A 71 -2.78 -1.62 -5.67
N ALA A 72 -2.31 -0.47 -6.18
CA ALA A 72 -3.18 0.64 -6.57
C ALA A 72 -4.00 0.29 -7.82
N ILE A 73 -3.36 -0.24 -8.88
CA ILE A 73 -4.01 -0.64 -10.14
C ILE A 73 -5.04 -1.74 -9.92
N ALA A 74 -4.77 -2.69 -9.01
CA ALA A 74 -5.67 -3.78 -8.69
C ALA A 74 -7.09 -3.28 -8.34
N GLN A 75 -7.23 -2.09 -7.73
CA GLN A 75 -8.54 -1.51 -7.41
C GLN A 75 -9.39 -1.12 -8.62
N HIS A 76 -8.79 -1.00 -9.81
CA HIS A 76 -9.48 -0.65 -11.05
C HIS A 76 -9.96 -1.88 -11.83
N LEU A 77 -9.59 -3.08 -11.38
CA LEU A 77 -9.95 -4.32 -12.08
C LEU A 77 -11.43 -4.68 -11.81
N PRO A 78 -12.29 -4.79 -12.83
CA PRO A 78 -13.73 -5.02 -12.67
C PRO A 78 -14.05 -6.50 -12.39
N LEU A 79 -13.52 -7.05 -11.31
CA LEU A 79 -13.81 -8.43 -10.89
C LEU A 79 -15.14 -8.48 -10.11
N LYS A 80 -16.21 -8.87 -10.81
CA LYS A 80 -17.54 -9.08 -10.21
C LYS A 80 -17.48 -10.20 -9.16
N GLY A 81 -18.06 -9.97 -7.98
CA GLY A 81 -18.16 -10.97 -6.91
C GLY A 81 -16.94 -11.13 -6.00
N VAL A 82 -15.79 -10.53 -6.32
CA VAL A 82 -14.58 -10.57 -5.49
C VAL A 82 -14.42 -9.26 -4.73
N ARG A 83 -14.17 -9.33 -3.42
CA ARG A 83 -13.75 -8.15 -2.63
C ARG A 83 -12.29 -7.80 -2.93
N VAL A 84 -12.05 -7.19 -4.08
CA VAL A 84 -10.71 -6.85 -4.61
C VAL A 84 -9.86 -6.08 -3.59
N THR A 85 -10.45 -5.13 -2.86
CA THR A 85 -9.76 -4.37 -1.80
C THR A 85 -9.18 -5.26 -0.71
N SER A 86 -9.95 -6.21 -0.18
CA SER A 86 -9.49 -7.06 0.93
C SER A 86 -8.70 -8.28 0.48
N ARG A 87 -8.95 -8.81 -0.72
CA ARG A 87 -8.33 -10.06 -1.20
C ARG A 87 -7.09 -9.85 -2.07
N ILE A 88 -6.97 -8.70 -2.72
CA ILE A 88 -5.87 -8.45 -3.66
C ILE A 88 -5.04 -7.26 -3.17
N HIS A 89 -5.66 -6.10 -3.00
CA HIS A 89 -4.95 -4.90 -2.58
C HIS A 89 -4.35 -5.06 -1.18
N GLY A 90 -5.14 -5.46 -0.18
CA GLY A 90 -4.67 -5.64 1.20
C GLY A 90 -3.41 -6.52 1.31
N PRO A 91 -3.42 -7.77 0.78
CA PRO A 91 -2.26 -8.65 0.83
C PRO A 91 -1.03 -8.09 0.10
N ILE A 92 -1.19 -7.51 -1.09
CA ILE A 92 -0.07 -6.90 -1.84
C ILE A 92 0.52 -5.73 -1.05
N GLN A 93 -0.32 -4.89 -0.43
CA GLN A 93 0.15 -3.77 0.38
C GLN A 93 0.85 -4.23 1.65
N ILE A 94 0.35 -5.27 2.34
CA ILE A 94 1.00 -5.83 3.53
C ILE A 94 2.38 -6.40 3.17
N LEU A 95 2.46 -7.18 2.08
CA LEU A 95 3.73 -7.72 1.60
C LEU A 95 4.72 -6.60 1.26
N GLY A 96 4.28 -5.59 0.51
CA GLY A 96 5.09 -4.42 0.18
C GLY A 96 5.56 -3.67 1.43
N LEU A 97 4.68 -3.51 2.43
CA LEU A 97 5.00 -2.82 3.68
C LEU A 97 6.07 -3.55 4.49
N VAL A 98 5.95 -4.87 4.64
CA VAL A 98 6.94 -5.69 5.36
C VAL A 98 8.31 -5.60 4.70
N MET A 99 8.38 -5.74 3.38
CA MET A 99 9.63 -5.62 2.64
C MET A 99 10.22 -4.20 2.72
N MET A 100 9.37 -3.17 2.66
CA MET A 100 9.79 -1.78 2.82
C MET A 100 10.41 -1.52 4.19
N ILE A 101 9.82 -2.04 5.27
CA ILE A 101 10.36 -1.89 6.63
C ILE A 101 11.73 -2.54 6.74
N GLY A 102 11.88 -3.78 6.23
CA GLY A 102 13.18 -4.47 6.23
C GLY A 102 14.24 -3.71 5.42
N ALA A 103 13.88 -3.23 4.23
CA ALA A 103 14.79 -2.44 3.41
C ALA A 103 15.11 -1.08 4.06
N MET A 104 14.16 -0.43 4.72
CA MET A 104 14.41 0.81 5.47
C MET A 104 15.40 0.57 6.61
N GLY A 105 15.26 -0.55 7.33
CA GLY A 105 16.22 -0.99 8.35
C GLY A 105 17.64 -1.13 7.80
N LEU A 106 17.80 -1.79 6.66
CA LEU A 106 19.10 -1.89 5.96
C LEU A 106 19.66 -0.50 5.58
N GLY A 107 18.82 0.41 5.11
CA GLY A 107 19.23 1.77 4.75
C GLY A 107 19.70 2.59 5.96
N ILE A 108 19.01 2.45 7.10
CA ILE A 108 19.40 3.10 8.36
C ILE A 108 20.71 2.52 8.88
N ASP A 109 20.88 1.20 8.83
CA ASP A 109 22.11 0.51 9.22
C ASP A 109 23.31 1.01 8.41
N ILE A 110 23.17 1.08 7.08
CA ILE A 110 24.19 1.63 6.19
C ILE A 110 24.51 3.10 6.52
N ALA A 111 23.48 3.93 6.73
CA ALA A 111 23.66 5.35 6.98
C ALA A 111 24.34 5.63 8.33
N LYS A 112 24.09 4.81 9.36
CA LYS A 112 24.68 4.95 10.70
C LYS A 112 26.05 4.31 10.80
N ASN A 113 26.20 3.06 10.36
CA ASN A 113 27.36 2.23 10.69
C ASN A 113 28.43 2.25 9.60
N ASP A 114 28.04 2.40 8.33
CA ASP A 114 28.99 2.27 7.21
C ASP A 114 29.41 3.61 6.61
N LEU A 115 28.54 4.64 6.62
CA LEU A 115 28.75 5.88 5.85
C LEU A 115 28.69 7.18 6.67
N ASN A 116 28.26 7.14 7.94
CA ASN A 116 28.05 8.33 8.78
C ASN A 116 27.22 9.45 8.09
N PHE A 117 26.21 9.07 7.30
CA PHE A 117 25.38 10.00 6.52
C PHE A 117 24.40 10.84 7.34
N PHE A 118 24.53 10.85 8.67
CA PHE A 118 23.80 11.76 9.55
C PHE A 118 24.52 13.10 9.75
N SER A 119 25.74 13.27 9.21
CA SER A 119 26.45 14.56 9.21
C SER A 119 27.40 14.67 8.00
N PRO A 120 27.05 15.38 6.91
CA PRO A 120 25.78 16.07 6.62
C PRO A 120 24.68 15.13 6.10
N VAL A 121 23.43 15.39 6.49
CA VAL A 121 22.28 14.57 6.10
C VAL A 121 21.99 14.71 4.60
N LYS A 122 22.02 13.59 3.88
CA LYS A 122 21.75 13.55 2.44
C LYS A 122 20.25 13.61 2.15
N ALA A 123 19.86 14.31 1.08
CA ALA A 123 18.46 14.48 0.67
C ALA A 123 17.70 13.14 0.50
N HIS A 124 18.35 12.12 -0.06
CA HIS A 124 17.79 10.77 -0.18
C HIS A 124 17.38 10.15 1.17
N VAL A 125 18.17 10.37 2.21
CA VAL A 125 17.90 9.82 3.55
C VAL A 125 16.70 10.53 4.17
N VAL A 126 16.63 11.87 4.06
CA VAL A 126 15.51 12.67 4.58
C VAL A 126 14.20 12.30 3.88
N ILE A 127 14.19 12.34 2.53
CA ILE A 127 13.00 12.05 1.75
C ILE A 127 12.61 10.58 1.91
N GLY A 128 13.59 9.67 1.90
CA GLY A 128 13.35 8.25 2.13
C GLY A 128 12.64 7.98 3.46
N LEU A 129 13.15 8.52 4.56
CA LEU A 129 12.54 8.36 5.89
C LEU A 129 11.15 9.01 5.97
N LEU A 130 10.97 10.18 5.39
CA LEU A 130 9.67 10.86 5.35
C LEU A 130 8.62 10.00 4.63
N VAL A 131 8.97 9.50 3.43
CA VAL A 131 8.08 8.69 2.60
C VAL A 131 7.75 7.37 3.28
N THR A 132 8.76 6.62 3.72
CA THR A 132 8.54 5.31 4.34
C THR A 132 7.77 5.43 5.65
N SER A 133 8.09 6.40 6.51
CA SER A 133 7.37 6.62 7.78
C SER A 133 5.92 7.01 7.54
N THR A 134 5.66 7.88 6.56
CA THR A 134 4.29 8.26 6.17
C THR A 134 3.51 7.04 5.66
N ILE A 135 4.12 6.20 4.81
CA ILE A 135 3.47 4.97 4.33
C ILE A 135 3.25 3.99 5.49
N ILE A 136 4.18 3.81 6.42
CA ILE A 136 4.04 2.86 7.54
C ILE A 136 2.87 3.24 8.47
N VAL A 137 2.74 4.53 8.79
CA VAL A 137 1.77 4.98 9.78
C VAL A 137 0.46 5.41 9.14
N VAL A 138 0.52 6.35 8.18
CA VAL A 138 -0.66 7.04 7.67
C VAL A 138 -1.45 6.13 6.73
N GLN A 139 -0.79 5.37 5.84
CA GLN A 139 -1.50 4.56 4.85
C GLN A 139 -2.37 3.45 5.48
N PRO A 140 -1.83 2.57 6.35
CA PRO A 140 -2.64 1.56 7.04
C PRO A 140 -3.72 2.16 7.92
N ALA A 141 -3.42 3.23 8.67
CA ALA A 141 -4.40 3.89 9.53
C ALA A 141 -5.62 4.38 8.73
N MET A 142 -5.38 5.11 7.63
CA MET A 142 -6.47 5.61 6.78
C MET A 142 -7.22 4.48 6.07
N GLY A 143 -6.52 3.43 5.63
CA GLY A 143 -7.13 2.24 5.03
C GLY A 143 -8.07 1.51 6.00
N ILE A 144 -7.66 1.31 7.25
CA ILE A 144 -8.46 0.68 8.30
C ILE A 144 -9.68 1.56 8.64
N LEU A 145 -9.49 2.87 8.82
CA LEU A 145 -10.58 3.80 9.12
C LEU A 145 -11.63 3.81 8.01
N GLN A 146 -11.20 3.89 6.75
CA GLN A 146 -12.11 3.80 5.60
C GLN A 146 -12.83 2.45 5.54
N HIS A 147 -12.14 1.34 5.79
CA HIS A 147 -12.78 0.01 5.77
C HIS A 147 -13.82 -0.14 6.87
N ARG A 148 -13.54 0.35 8.09
CA ARG A 148 -14.51 0.37 9.20
C ARG A 148 -15.70 1.26 8.88
N HIS A 149 -15.48 2.42 8.26
CA HIS A 149 -16.57 3.30 7.83
C HIS A 149 -17.44 2.64 6.76
N PHE A 150 -16.83 2.06 5.72
CA PHE A 150 -17.55 1.39 4.64
C PHE A 150 -18.41 0.22 5.15
N LYS A 151 -17.93 -0.55 6.14
CA LYS A 151 -18.74 -1.60 6.79
C LYS A 151 -19.99 -1.08 7.51
N ARG A 152 -19.97 0.17 8.00
CA ARG A 152 -21.09 0.78 8.74
C ARG A 152 -22.06 1.50 7.83
N THR A 153 -21.56 2.27 6.86
CA THR A 153 -22.38 3.19 6.05
C THR A 153 -22.56 2.73 4.60
N GLY A 154 -21.77 1.76 4.14
CA GLY A 154 -21.71 1.36 2.73
C GLY A 154 -21.09 2.42 1.81
N GLY A 155 -20.59 3.54 2.36
CA GLY A 155 -20.15 4.71 1.61
C GLY A 155 -18.63 4.97 1.65
N LYS A 156 -18.19 5.92 0.81
CA LYS A 156 -16.83 6.46 0.84
C LYS A 156 -16.77 7.59 1.88
N SER A 157 -15.82 7.53 2.82
CA SER A 157 -15.55 8.63 3.75
C SER A 157 -14.44 9.55 3.24
N VAL A 158 -14.23 10.66 3.93
CA VAL A 158 -13.06 11.55 3.75
C VAL A 158 -11.75 10.78 3.83
N PHE A 159 -11.65 9.76 4.69
CA PHE A 159 -10.45 8.92 4.83
C PHE A 159 -10.09 8.17 3.53
N SER A 160 -11.08 7.85 2.69
CA SER A 160 -10.85 7.25 1.37
C SER A 160 -10.08 8.19 0.44
N TYR A 161 -10.45 9.48 0.45
CA TYR A 161 -9.83 10.49 -0.38
C TYR A 161 -8.40 10.78 0.09
N ILE A 162 -8.22 10.94 1.40
CA ILE A 162 -6.89 11.15 2.01
C ILE A 162 -5.99 9.94 1.72
N HIS A 163 -6.44 8.72 2.00
CA HIS A 163 -5.68 7.49 1.73
C HIS A 163 -5.19 7.44 0.27
N ARG A 164 -6.10 7.68 -0.67
CA ARG A 164 -5.80 7.64 -2.11
C ARG A 164 -4.80 8.72 -2.54
N TRP A 165 -4.99 9.97 -2.12
CA TRP A 165 -4.10 11.07 -2.51
C TRP A 165 -2.74 10.96 -1.84
N THR A 166 -2.69 10.68 -0.55
CA THR A 166 -1.43 10.44 0.15
C THR A 166 -0.68 9.28 -0.51
N GLY A 167 -1.37 8.22 -0.96
CA GLY A 167 -0.71 7.08 -1.59
C GLY A 167 -0.04 7.47 -2.91
N ARG A 168 -0.75 8.27 -3.72
CA ARG A 168 -0.25 8.80 -5.00
C ARG A 168 0.98 9.68 -4.81
N VAL A 169 0.91 10.62 -3.86
CA VAL A 169 2.03 11.54 -3.58
C VAL A 169 3.25 10.76 -3.06
N MET A 170 3.04 9.82 -2.15
CA MET A 170 4.16 9.04 -1.58
C MET A 170 4.82 8.11 -2.60
N ILE A 171 4.08 7.54 -3.54
CA ILE A 171 4.68 6.75 -4.65
C ILE A 171 5.54 7.66 -5.53
N CYS A 172 5.04 8.84 -5.91
CA CYS A 172 5.80 9.80 -6.73
C CYS A 172 7.09 10.25 -6.01
N LEU A 173 6.99 10.59 -4.72
CA LEU A 173 8.16 10.94 -3.90
C LEU A 173 9.13 9.76 -3.79
N GLY A 174 8.64 8.52 -3.72
CA GLY A 174 9.47 7.31 -3.73
C GLY A 174 10.27 7.15 -5.02
N TRP A 175 9.69 7.48 -6.18
CA TRP A 175 10.40 7.46 -7.47
C TRP A 175 11.48 8.55 -7.55
N ILE A 176 11.17 9.77 -7.09
CA ILE A 176 12.17 10.84 -6.98
C ILE A 176 13.30 10.39 -6.04
N ASN A 177 12.95 9.79 -4.90
CA ASN A 177 13.91 9.29 -3.93
C ASN A 177 14.79 8.16 -4.49
N SER A 178 14.25 7.31 -5.35
CA SER A 178 15.01 6.28 -6.07
C SER A 178 16.10 6.91 -6.95
N GLY A 179 15.75 7.98 -7.69
CA GLY A 179 16.72 8.76 -8.47
C GLY A 179 17.84 9.36 -7.62
N LEU A 180 17.50 9.96 -6.48
CA LEU A 180 18.47 10.51 -5.53
C LEU A 180 19.41 9.43 -4.95
N GLY A 181 18.90 8.20 -4.76
CA GLY A 181 19.71 7.07 -4.29
C GLY A 181 20.80 6.69 -5.29
N PHE A 182 20.49 6.68 -6.60
CA PHE A 182 21.50 6.43 -7.63
C PHE A 182 22.54 7.56 -7.72
N GLN A 183 22.13 8.81 -7.50
CA GLN A 183 23.06 9.95 -7.44
C GLN A 183 24.05 9.83 -6.27
N LEU A 184 23.61 9.33 -5.11
CA LEU A 184 24.48 9.15 -3.94
C LEU A 184 25.56 8.09 -4.12
N VAL A 185 25.24 7.00 -4.82
CA VAL A 185 26.18 5.90 -5.02
C VAL A 185 27.17 6.24 -6.16
N GLY A 186 26.77 7.10 -7.09
CA GLY A 186 27.56 7.42 -8.29
C GLY A 186 27.45 6.32 -9.35
N ILE A 187 27.69 6.69 -10.61
CA ILE A 187 27.58 5.81 -11.78
C ILE A 187 28.64 4.68 -11.82
N PRO A 188 29.93 4.88 -11.44
CA PRO A 188 30.92 3.80 -11.56
C PRO A 188 30.69 2.56 -10.66
N PRO A 189 30.20 2.65 -9.41
CA PRO A 189 29.97 1.47 -8.56
C PRO A 189 28.64 0.75 -8.76
N VAL A 190 27.76 1.22 -9.66
CA VAL A 190 26.50 0.56 -10.02
C VAL A 190 26.59 0.01 -11.44
N LYS A 191 26.24 -1.27 -11.63
CA LYS A 191 26.18 -1.84 -12.98
C LYS A 191 25.18 -1.06 -13.84
N THR A 192 25.63 -0.49 -14.95
CA THR A 192 24.83 0.33 -15.88
C THR A 192 23.49 -0.31 -16.24
N HIS A 193 23.48 -1.62 -16.48
CA HIS A 193 22.25 -2.37 -16.78
C HIS A 193 21.19 -2.35 -15.66
N SER A 194 21.61 -2.30 -14.40
CA SER A 194 20.66 -2.21 -13.27
C SER A 194 20.00 -0.84 -13.20
N LEU A 195 20.75 0.22 -13.52
CA LEU A 195 20.23 1.58 -13.61
C LEU A 195 19.21 1.68 -14.76
N VAL A 196 19.62 1.25 -15.96
CA VAL A 196 18.75 1.29 -17.16
C VAL A 196 17.46 0.50 -16.92
N ARG A 197 17.55 -0.73 -16.39
CA ARG A 197 16.35 -1.53 -16.08
C ARG A 197 15.43 -0.83 -15.07
N ASN A 198 15.98 -0.22 -14.02
CA ASN A 198 15.17 0.47 -13.02
C ASN A 198 14.40 1.65 -13.62
N PHE A 199 15.07 2.49 -14.40
CA PHE A 199 14.44 3.64 -15.06
C PHE A 199 13.46 3.22 -16.16
N VAL A 200 13.76 2.19 -16.94
CA VAL A 200 12.83 1.64 -17.94
C VAL A 200 11.57 1.08 -17.27
N LEU A 201 11.72 0.29 -16.20
CA LEU A 201 10.58 -0.25 -15.46
C LEU A 201 9.74 0.88 -14.83
N MET A 202 10.40 1.89 -14.25
CA MET A 202 9.72 3.06 -13.70
C MET A 202 8.99 3.86 -14.78
N GLY A 203 9.58 4.03 -15.96
CA GLY A 203 8.96 4.73 -17.09
C GLY A 203 7.75 3.98 -17.66
N VAL A 204 7.88 2.67 -17.89
CA VAL A 204 6.79 1.85 -18.45
C VAL A 204 5.66 1.70 -17.43
N LEU A 205 5.95 1.24 -16.22
CA LEU A 205 4.92 1.02 -15.19
C LEU A 205 4.33 2.34 -14.70
N GLY A 206 5.17 3.37 -14.56
CA GLY A 206 4.71 4.71 -14.21
C GLY A 206 3.85 5.32 -15.31
N GLY A 207 4.23 5.15 -16.58
CA GLY A 207 3.43 5.57 -17.73
C GLY A 207 2.06 4.89 -17.77
N VAL A 208 2.00 3.56 -17.57
CA VAL A 208 0.73 2.82 -17.47
C VAL A 208 -0.11 3.34 -16.30
N TRP A 209 0.51 3.59 -15.15
CA TRP A 209 -0.19 4.09 -13.97
C TRP A 209 -0.76 5.51 -14.17
N PHE A 210 0.03 6.43 -14.73
CA PHE A 210 -0.43 7.78 -15.06
C PHE A 210 -1.51 7.77 -16.15
N LEU A 211 -1.40 6.87 -17.14
CA LEU A 211 -2.43 6.68 -18.17
C LEU A 211 -3.75 6.24 -17.53
N LEU A 212 -3.73 5.19 -16.70
CA LEU A 212 -4.94 4.72 -16.00
C LEU A 212 -5.55 5.82 -15.14
N MET A 213 -4.71 6.54 -14.39
CA MET A 213 -5.12 7.66 -13.55
C MET A 213 -5.72 8.82 -14.38
N GLY A 214 -5.14 9.13 -15.54
CA GLY A 214 -5.64 10.13 -16.48
C GLY A 214 -6.97 9.70 -17.12
N THR A 215 -7.11 8.42 -17.48
CA THR A 215 -8.37 7.88 -18.03
C THR A 215 -9.51 7.93 -17.03
N ASP A 216 -9.24 7.70 -15.74
CA ASP A 216 -10.26 7.87 -14.69
C ASP A 216 -10.70 9.34 -14.56
N GLY A 217 -9.74 10.28 -14.61
CA GLY A 217 -10.04 11.71 -14.57
C GLY A 217 -10.84 12.18 -15.79
N LEU A 218 -10.43 11.73 -16.99
CA LEU A 218 -11.14 12.03 -18.24
C LEU A 218 -12.54 11.43 -18.24
N ARG A 219 -12.69 10.19 -17.76
CA ARG A 219 -13.99 9.51 -17.66
C ARG A 219 -14.93 10.27 -16.72
N ASP A 220 -14.45 10.72 -15.55
CA ASP A 220 -15.27 11.52 -14.63
C ASP A 220 -15.67 12.86 -15.25
N HIS A 221 -14.77 13.57 -15.94
CA HIS A 221 -15.06 14.86 -16.57
C HIS A 221 -15.99 14.74 -17.81
N VAL A 222 -15.76 13.78 -18.70
CA VAL A 222 -16.55 13.58 -19.92
C VAL A 222 -17.93 12.99 -19.61
N LEU A 223 -18.03 12.04 -18.66
CA LEU A 223 -19.33 11.49 -18.24
C LEU A 223 -20.18 12.49 -17.46
N HIS A 224 -19.58 13.38 -16.66
CA HIS A 224 -20.33 14.46 -16.01
C HIS A 224 -20.83 15.51 -17.01
N LYS A 225 -20.03 15.85 -18.04
CA LYS A 225 -20.41 16.84 -19.06
C LYS A 225 -21.58 16.37 -19.93
N ASN A 226 -21.68 15.07 -20.22
CA ASN A 226 -22.69 14.53 -21.14
C ASN A 226 -24.03 14.12 -20.48
N ARG A 227 -24.29 14.40 -19.19
CA ARG A 227 -25.51 13.97 -18.47
C ARG A 227 -25.88 12.47 -18.66
N LEU A 228 -24.94 11.62 -19.08
CA LEU A 228 -25.12 10.17 -19.22
C LEU A 228 -24.94 9.43 -17.87
N SER A 229 -24.85 10.15 -16.74
CA SER A 229 -24.87 9.59 -15.39
C SER A 229 -26.14 8.76 -15.09
N SER A 230 -27.20 8.95 -15.90
CA SER A 230 -28.41 8.11 -15.90
C SER A 230 -28.16 6.68 -16.41
N TYR A 231 -27.04 6.41 -17.08
CA TYR A 231 -26.52 5.06 -17.29
C TYR A 231 -25.53 4.68 -16.18
N ARG A 232 -25.87 5.00 -14.92
CA ARG A 232 -25.60 4.05 -13.83
C ARG A 232 -26.30 2.74 -14.21
N LEU A 233 -25.62 1.95 -15.04
CA LEU A 233 -25.81 0.53 -15.18
C LEU A 233 -26.01 0.00 -13.76
N GLY A 234 -27.25 -0.39 -13.46
CA GLY A 234 -27.75 -0.75 -12.15
C GLY A 234 -27.07 -2.02 -11.63
N TRP A 235 -25.80 -1.93 -11.27
CA TRP A 235 -25.01 -2.99 -10.66
C TRP A 235 -24.91 -2.82 -9.14
N VAL A 236 -25.60 -1.82 -8.56
CA VAL A 236 -25.67 -1.57 -7.10
C VAL A 236 -26.94 -2.16 -6.46
N ARG A 237 -27.91 -2.62 -7.26
CA ARG A 237 -29.04 -3.42 -6.79
C ARG A 237 -29.00 -4.74 -7.54
N GLY A 238 -28.61 -5.82 -6.86
CA GLY A 238 -28.83 -7.16 -7.38
C GLY A 238 -30.29 -7.31 -7.79
N PHE A 239 -30.52 -8.03 -8.89
CA PHE A 239 -31.84 -8.43 -9.35
C PHE A 239 -32.54 -9.18 -8.20
N ARG A 240 -33.34 -8.47 -7.41
CA ARG A 240 -34.27 -9.11 -6.48
C ARG A 240 -35.52 -9.33 -7.30
N LEU A 241 -35.67 -10.52 -7.86
CA LEU A 241 -36.94 -10.97 -8.43
C LEU A 241 -37.97 -10.91 -7.29
N HIS A 242 -38.74 -9.82 -7.24
CA HIS A 242 -39.98 -9.81 -6.49
C HIS A 242 -40.95 -10.68 -7.27
N GLY A 243 -41.03 -11.96 -6.90
CA GLY A 243 -42.18 -12.80 -7.25
C GLY A 243 -43.41 -12.13 -6.66
N ARG A 244 -44.10 -11.34 -7.48
CA ARG A 244 -45.38 -10.74 -7.13
C ARG A 244 -46.38 -11.89 -7.10
N HIS A 245 -46.60 -12.44 -5.90
CA HIS A 245 -47.73 -13.31 -5.60
C HIS A 245 -49.00 -12.45 -5.79
N MET A 246 -49.60 -12.56 -6.97
CA MET A 246 -50.90 -11.98 -7.25
C MET A 246 -51.95 -12.83 -6.52
N ILE A 247 -52.21 -12.50 -5.25
CA ILE A 247 -53.51 -12.83 -4.63
C ILE A 247 -54.48 -11.81 -5.23
N GLY A 248 -55.06 -12.18 -6.37
CA GLY A 248 -56.24 -11.52 -6.89
C GLY A 248 -57.41 -11.90 -5.99
N ASN A 249 -58.02 -10.89 -5.36
CA ASN A 249 -59.32 -11.00 -4.72
C ASN A 249 -60.33 -11.58 -5.71
N THR A 250 -60.67 -12.86 -5.55
CA THR A 250 -61.93 -13.39 -6.07
C THR A 250 -63.04 -12.87 -5.18
N VAL A 251 -63.81 -11.93 -5.72
CA VAL A 251 -65.09 -11.49 -5.15
C VAL A 251 -66.03 -12.70 -5.14
N ASP A 252 -66.52 -13.05 -3.97
CA ASP A 252 -67.54 -14.08 -3.72
C ASP A 252 -68.91 -13.55 -4.19
N PRO A 253 -69.62 -14.21 -5.13
CA PRO A 253 -70.88 -13.71 -5.68
C PRO A 253 -72.12 -14.06 -4.83
N SER A 254 -71.98 -14.25 -3.51
CA SER A 254 -73.08 -14.72 -2.64
C SER A 254 -73.73 -13.66 -1.74
N LYS A 255 -73.57 -12.36 -2.02
CA LYS A 255 -74.27 -11.29 -1.28
C LYS A 255 -74.90 -10.24 -2.18
N GLU A 256 -75.87 -10.68 -2.97
CA GLU A 256 -76.86 -9.80 -3.60
C GLU A 256 -78.28 -10.37 -3.38
N GLU A 257 -78.59 -10.69 -2.14
CA GLU A 257 -79.97 -10.95 -1.72
C GLU A 257 -80.15 -10.37 -0.32
N ASN A 258 -80.86 -9.24 -0.26
CA ASN A 258 -81.56 -8.63 0.87
C ASN A 258 -81.36 -7.12 0.87
N THR A 259 -82.21 -6.42 0.11
CA THR A 259 -83.08 -5.33 0.57
C THR A 259 -83.53 -4.54 -0.65
N VAL A 260 -84.78 -4.69 -1.06
CA VAL A 260 -85.80 -3.61 -1.11
C VAL A 260 -87.08 -4.26 -1.66
N GLY A 261 -87.94 -4.65 -0.72
CA GLY A 261 -89.36 -4.85 -0.96
C GLY A 261 -90.09 -4.23 0.22
N ARG A 262 -90.63 -3.02 0.05
CA ARG A 262 -91.71 -2.49 0.89
C ARG A 262 -92.43 -1.36 0.18
N SER A 263 -93.70 -1.67 -0.16
CA SER A 263 -94.89 -0.81 -0.32
C SER A 263 -94.76 0.48 -1.11
#